data_AF-A0A954QN73-F1
#
_entry.id   AF-A0A954QN73-F1
#
_cell.length_a   1.000
_cell.length_b   1.000
_cell.length_c   1.000
_cell.angle_alpha   90.00
_cell.angle_beta   90.00
_cell.angle_gamma   90.00
#
_symmetry.space_group_name_H-M   'P 1'
#
loop_
_entity.id
_entity.type
_entity.pdbx_description
1 polymer ?
#
loop_
_entity_poly.entity_id
_entity_poly.type
_entity_poly.pdbx_seq_one_letter_code
_entity_poly.pdbx_strand_id
1 'polypeptide(L)'
;MSSRRTLKAASAIREVVSMAILTELRDPRVKNVTVTLVELSGDMRQAKIHVSIMGDARQQDLCMHGLKSSAGFLQQKIGDRIDTRYTPRLQFVLDKGVKHSFKVAEILNDVLPTDSDHEVEEGVSDDDPIALMTDLGEDGTDEPSNRTD
;
A
#
# COMPACT_ATOMS: atom_id res chain seq x y z
N MET A 1 -10.26 20.52 12.44
CA MET A 1 -9.20 20.49 11.41
C MET A 1 -7.95 19.75 11.90
N SER A 2 -7.98 18.41 11.99
CA SER A 2 -6.79 17.60 12.33
C SER A 2 -6.62 16.32 11.48
N SER A 3 -7.66 15.97 10.70
CA SER A 3 -7.74 14.73 9.92
C SER A 3 -6.57 14.52 8.95
N ARG A 4 -6.10 15.55 8.24
CA ARG A 4 -5.00 15.36 7.26
C ARG A 4 -3.67 15.01 7.93
N ARG A 5 -3.38 15.57 9.12
CA ARG A 5 -2.15 15.26 9.87
C ARG A 5 -2.22 13.86 10.47
N THR A 6 -3.36 13.49 11.05
CA THR A 6 -3.55 12.13 11.60
C THR A 6 -3.49 11.08 10.51
N LEU A 7 -4.08 11.31 9.33
CA LEU A 7 -3.99 10.39 8.20
C LEU A 7 -2.56 10.19 7.69
N LYS A 8 -1.78 11.28 7.58
CA LYS A 8 -0.35 11.18 7.21
C LYS A 8 0.46 10.39 8.24
N ALA A 9 0.27 10.70 9.53
CA ALA A 9 0.94 9.98 10.60
C ALA A 9 0.53 8.50 10.64
N ALA A 10 -0.75 8.19 10.43
CA ALA A 10 -1.24 6.82 10.38
C ALA A 10 -0.62 6.04 9.20
N SER A 11 -0.51 6.65 8.01
CA SER A 11 0.14 6.04 6.86
C SER A 11 1.62 5.76 7.13
N ALA A 12 2.34 6.73 7.71
CA ALA A 12 3.75 6.56 8.07
C ALA A 12 3.94 5.45 9.11
N ILE A 13 3.10 5.41 10.15
CA ILE A 13 3.14 4.34 11.16
C ILE A 13 2.85 2.98 10.50
N ARG A 14 1.86 2.89 9.61
CA ARG A 14 1.54 1.66 8.88
C ARG A 14 2.76 1.14 8.12
N GLU A 15 3.45 2.00 7.40
CA GLU A 15 4.64 1.65 6.63
C GLU A 15 5.77 1.16 7.55
N VAL A 16 6.08 1.92 8.60
CA VAL A 16 7.13 1.58 9.56
C VAL A 16 6.85 0.24 10.25
N VAL A 17 5.61 0.02 10.71
CA VAL A 17 5.22 -1.22 11.38
C VAL A 17 5.25 -2.39 10.40
N SER A 18 4.75 -2.20 9.17
CA SER A 18 4.76 -3.27 8.15
C SER A 18 6.18 -3.70 7.83
N MET A 19 7.09 -2.74 7.62
CA MET A 19 8.50 -3.05 7.38
C MET A 19 9.14 -3.72 8.60
N ALA A 20 8.92 -3.20 9.81
CA ALA A 20 9.50 -3.77 11.03
C ALA A 20 9.03 -5.21 11.29
N ILE A 21 7.76 -5.52 11.02
CA ILE A 21 7.23 -6.89 11.11
C ILE A 21 7.91 -7.82 10.08
N LEU A 22 8.15 -7.34 8.86
CA LEU A 22 8.74 -8.15 7.79
C LEU A 22 10.24 -8.39 7.97
N THR A 23 11.00 -7.39 8.42
CA THR A 23 12.48 -7.44 8.38
C THR A 23 13.13 -7.58 9.76
N GLU A 24 12.49 -7.08 10.82
CA GLU A 24 13.14 -6.93 12.13
C GLU A 24 12.52 -7.83 13.20
N LEU A 25 11.28 -8.29 13.01
CA LEU A 25 10.59 -9.12 13.97
C LEU A 25 11.03 -10.58 13.88
N ARG A 26 11.71 -11.07 14.92
CA ARG A 26 12.26 -12.43 15.01
C ARG A 26 11.43 -13.39 15.86
N ASP A 27 10.11 -13.19 15.94
CA ASP A 27 9.24 -14.10 16.70
C ASP A 27 8.72 -15.22 15.78
N PRO A 28 9.03 -16.50 16.04
CA PRO A 28 8.56 -17.63 15.22
C PRO A 28 7.02 -17.80 15.23
N ARG A 29 6.30 -17.17 16.17
CA ARG A 29 4.83 -17.18 16.27
C ARG A 29 4.19 -16.15 15.35
N VAL A 30 4.92 -15.10 14.97
CA VAL A 30 4.43 -14.04 14.11
C VAL A 30 4.85 -14.34 12.67
N LYS A 31 4.00 -15.06 11.95
CA LYS A 31 4.20 -15.45 10.55
C LYS A 31 3.00 -15.05 9.70
N ASN A 32 3.26 -14.71 8.45
CA ASN A 32 2.22 -14.37 7.46
C ASN A 32 1.23 -13.29 7.96
N VAL A 33 1.77 -12.23 8.56
CA VAL A 33 1.00 -11.09 9.04
C VAL A 33 1.10 -9.94 8.06
N THR A 34 -0.04 -9.33 7.76
CA THR A 34 -0.13 -8.13 6.93
C THR A 34 -0.88 -7.04 7.70
N VAL A 35 -0.39 -5.81 7.66
CA VAL A 35 -1.08 -4.66 8.25
C VAL A 35 -2.01 -4.06 7.21
N THR A 36 -3.32 -4.11 7.44
CA THR A 36 -4.33 -3.57 6.52
C THR A 36 -4.51 -2.08 6.73
N LEU A 37 -4.74 -1.66 7.98
CA LEU A 37 -5.14 -0.29 8.32
C LEU A 37 -4.55 0.13 9.66
N VAL A 38 -4.27 1.41 9.80
CA VAL A 38 -3.91 2.02 11.09
C VAL A 38 -4.85 3.20 11.33
N GLU A 39 -5.50 3.19 12.49
CA GLU A 39 -6.34 4.29 12.96
C GLU A 39 -5.66 4.97 14.14
N LEU A 40 -5.50 6.29 14.07
CA LEU A 40 -4.99 7.08 15.18
C LEU A 40 -6.14 7.79 15.89
N SER A 41 -6.07 7.82 17.21
CA SER A 41 -6.94 8.66 18.02
C SER A 41 -6.70 10.15 17.73
N GLY A 42 -7.71 11.00 17.98
CA GLY A 42 -7.62 12.44 17.71
C GLY A 42 -6.48 13.16 18.46
N ASP A 43 -6.05 12.59 19.59
CA ASP A 43 -4.91 13.05 20.39
C ASP A 43 -3.57 12.38 20.02
N MET A 44 -3.56 11.49 19.00
CA MET A 44 -2.39 10.72 18.54
C MET A 44 -1.69 9.90 19.63
N ARG A 45 -2.36 9.61 20.74
CA ARG A 45 -1.79 8.82 21.85
C ARG A 45 -2.06 7.33 21.71
N GLN A 46 -3.03 6.94 20.90
CA GLN A 46 -3.41 5.56 20.67
C GLN A 46 -3.45 5.28 19.17
N ALA A 47 -2.89 4.13 18.78
CA ALA A 47 -2.92 3.63 17.41
C ALA A 47 -3.56 2.24 17.40
N LYS A 48 -4.69 2.09 16.73
CA LYS A 48 -5.28 0.78 16.43
C LYS A 48 -4.73 0.28 15.11
N ILE A 49 -4.10 -0.88 15.14
CA ILE A 49 -3.48 -1.51 13.99
C ILE A 49 -4.31 -2.73 13.64
N HIS A 50 -4.92 -2.69 12.46
CA HIS A 50 -5.67 -3.79 11.90
C HIS A 50 -4.70 -4.72 11.16
N VAL A 51 -4.66 -5.98 11.58
CA VAL A 51 -3.78 -7.00 11.03
C VAL A 51 -4.57 -8.17 10.47
N SER A 52 -4.25 -8.55 9.25
CA SER A 52 -4.68 -9.81 8.65
C SER A 52 -3.61 -10.87 8.91
N ILE A 53 -4.03 -12.04 9.39
CA ILE A 53 -3.14 -13.16 9.71
C ILE A 53 -3.64 -14.37 8.94
N MET A 54 -2.80 -14.88 8.04
CA MET A 54 -3.11 -16.09 7.29
C MET A 54 -2.89 -17.31 8.19
N GLY A 55 -3.95 -18.08 8.47
CA GLY A 55 -3.89 -19.29 9.28
C GLY A 55 -5.17 -19.62 10.05
N ASP A 56 -5.10 -20.66 10.86
CA ASP A 56 -6.20 -21.12 11.71
C ASP A 56 -6.41 -20.21 12.94
N ALA A 57 -7.59 -20.28 13.57
CA ALA A 57 -7.92 -19.48 14.76
C ALA A 57 -6.86 -19.60 15.88
N ARG A 58 -6.34 -20.81 16.13
CA ARG A 58 -5.26 -21.03 17.11
C ARG A 58 -3.97 -20.29 16.74
N GLN A 59 -3.61 -20.28 15.46
CA GLN A 59 -2.43 -19.56 14.98
C GLN A 59 -2.64 -18.05 15.07
N GLN A 60 -3.84 -17.57 14.74
CA GLN A 60 -4.22 -16.17 14.88
C GLN A 60 -4.08 -15.68 16.32
N ASP A 61 -4.57 -16.45 17.30
CA ASP A 61 -4.45 -16.11 18.72
C ASP A 61 -2.99 -16.08 19.18
N LEU A 62 -2.21 -17.12 18.85
CA LEU A 62 -0.79 -17.18 19.19
C LEU A 62 0.00 -16.02 18.59
N CYS A 63 -0.29 -15.68 17.33
CA CYS A 63 0.33 -14.57 16.63
C CYS A 63 -0.08 -13.22 17.25
N MET A 64 -1.35 -13.06 17.64
CA MET A 64 -1.82 -11.87 18.34
C MET A 64 -1.12 -11.68 19.70
N HIS A 65 -0.87 -12.78 20.42
CA HIS A 65 -0.06 -12.74 21.64
C HIS A 65 1.40 -12.36 21.35
N GLY A 66 2.00 -12.88 20.28
CA GLY A 66 3.35 -12.49 19.83
C GLY A 66 3.44 -11.00 19.52
N LEU A 67 2.51 -10.48 18.71
CA LEU A 67 2.43 -9.05 18.37
C LEU A 67 2.28 -8.15 19.60
N LYS A 68 1.47 -8.56 20.59
CA LYS A 68 1.34 -7.84 21.86
C LYS A 68 2.66 -7.81 22.65
N SER A 69 3.39 -8.92 22.69
CA SER A 69 4.71 -8.98 23.34
C SER A 69 5.74 -8.09 22.62
N SER A 70 5.67 -8.02 21.30
CA SER A 70 6.56 -7.19 20.47
C SER A 70 6.11 -5.74 20.32
N ALA A 71 5.01 -5.33 20.98
CA ALA A 71 4.47 -3.99 20.88
C ALA A 71 5.47 -2.91 21.32
N GLY A 72 6.27 -3.18 22.37
CA GLY A 72 7.29 -2.25 22.85
C GLY A 72 8.42 -2.05 21.84
N PHE A 73 8.87 -3.14 21.19
CA PHE A 73 9.86 -3.07 20.12
C PHE A 73 9.36 -2.24 18.93
N LEU A 74 8.11 -2.49 18.50
CA LEU A 74 7.50 -1.72 17.42
C LEU A 74 7.30 -0.25 17.80
N GLN A 75 6.96 0.07 19.05
CA GLN A 75 6.88 1.45 19.53
C GLN A 75 8.23 2.17 19.43
N GLN A 76 9.32 1.52 19.84
CA GLN A 76 10.65 2.11 19.72
C GLN A 76 10.98 2.43 18.25
N LYS A 77 10.71 1.50 17.33
CA LYS A 77 10.96 1.70 15.89
C LYS A 77 10.13 2.82 15.28
N ILE A 78 8.91 3.01 15.75
CA ILE A 78 8.07 4.15 15.36
C ILE A 78 8.71 5.45 15.85
N GLY A 79 9.16 5.50 17.11
CA GLY A 79 9.83 6.69 17.66
C GLY A 79 11.12 7.04 16.94
N ASP A 80 11.88 6.04 16.49
CA ASP A 80 13.14 6.26 15.75
C ASP A 80 12.91 6.80 14.33
N ARG A 81 11.78 6.43 13.68
CA ARG A 81 11.48 6.80 12.29
C ARG A 81 10.53 7.97 12.14
N ILE A 82 9.70 8.26 13.14
CA ILE A 82 8.66 9.27 13.08
C ILE A 82 8.84 10.24 14.25
N ASP A 83 9.25 11.47 13.93
CA ASP A 83 9.34 12.54 14.91
C ASP A 83 7.95 12.94 15.41
N THR A 84 7.59 12.40 16.56
CA THR A 84 6.32 12.63 17.23
C THR A 84 6.59 13.01 18.68
N ARG A 85 5.84 14.00 19.17
CA ARG A 85 5.93 14.44 20.57
C ARG A 85 5.63 13.30 21.56
N TYR A 86 4.73 12.40 21.17
CA TYR A 86 4.37 11.22 21.93
C TYR A 86 4.29 10.03 21.00
N THR A 87 4.99 8.95 21.33
CA THR A 87 4.84 7.67 20.63
C THR A 87 3.49 7.05 21.00
N PRO A 88 2.60 6.77 20.03
CA PRO A 88 1.29 6.22 20.32
C PRO A 88 1.39 4.80 20.89
N ARG A 89 0.49 4.46 21.81
CA ARG A 89 0.33 3.09 22.28
C ARG A 89 -0.36 2.26 21.20
N LEU A 90 0.31 1.17 20.82
CA LEU A 90 -0.18 0.25 19.78
C LEU A 90 -1.20 -0.74 20.36
N GLN A 91 -2.34 -0.86 19.68
CA GLN A 91 -3.36 -1.86 19.94
C GLN A 91 -3.58 -2.67 18.67
N PHE A 92 -3.36 -3.97 18.73
CA PHE A 92 -3.54 -4.87 17.59
C PHE A 92 -4.96 -5.44 17.57
N VAL A 93 -5.59 -5.39 16.41
CA VAL A 93 -6.94 -5.91 16.17
C VAL A 93 -6.89 -6.80 14.94
N LEU A 94 -7.45 -8.00 15.05
CA LEU A 94 -7.54 -8.92 13.91
C LEU A 94 -8.57 -8.37 12.91
N ASP A 95 -8.14 -8.17 11.68
CA ASP A 95 -9.00 -7.81 10.58
C ASP A 95 -9.75 -9.06 10.07
N LYS A 96 -11.05 -9.13 10.36
CA LYS A 96 -11.93 -10.20 9.85
C LYS A 96 -12.48 -9.89 8.46
N GLY A 97 -12.23 -8.68 7.93
CA GLY A 97 -12.84 -8.17 6.70
C GLY A 97 -12.47 -8.97 5.44
N VAL A 98 -11.25 -9.52 5.36
CA VAL A 98 -10.80 -10.27 4.18
C VAL A 98 -11.63 -11.55 3.95
N LYS A 99 -12.12 -12.21 5.01
CA LYS A 99 -13.04 -13.35 4.86
C LYS A 99 -14.39 -12.95 4.25
N HIS A 100 -14.77 -11.68 4.36
CA HIS A 100 -16.08 -11.20 3.90
C HIS A 100 -16.07 -10.85 2.41
N SER A 101 -14.99 -10.27 1.88
CA SER A 101 -14.91 -9.89 0.46
C SER A 101 -14.99 -11.09 -0.49
N PHE A 102 -14.40 -12.24 -0.13
CA PHE A 102 -14.56 -13.47 -0.91
C PHE A 102 -16.01 -13.95 -0.93
N LYS A 103 -16.72 -13.85 0.20
CA LYS A 103 -18.13 -14.24 0.29
C LYS A 103 -19.05 -13.30 -0.50
N VAL A 104 -18.72 -12.01 -0.55
CA VAL A 104 -19.46 -11.04 -1.36
C VAL A 104 -19.20 -11.27 -2.85
N ALA A 105 -17.95 -11.55 -3.26
CA ALA A 105 -17.64 -11.91 -4.64
C ALA A 105 -18.32 -13.22 -5.08
N GLU A 106 -18.38 -14.22 -4.21
CA GLU A 106 -19.09 -15.48 -4.43
C GLU A 106 -20.59 -15.24 -4.63
N ILE A 107 -21.23 -14.44 -3.77
CA ILE A 107 -22.65 -14.08 -3.90
C ILE A 107 -22.91 -13.23 -5.16
N LEU A 108 -22.00 -12.32 -5.53
CA LEU A 108 -22.14 -11.55 -6.78
C LEU A 108 -22.07 -12.45 -8.02
N ASN A 109 -21.17 -13.44 -8.05
CA ASN A 109 -21.07 -14.39 -9.16
C ASN A 109 -22.27 -15.33 -9.25
N ASP A 110 -22.95 -15.63 -8.14
CA ASP A 110 -24.13 -16.52 -8.14
C ASP A 110 -25.43 -15.78 -8.54
N VAL A 111 -25.42 -14.44 -8.54
CA VAL A 111 -26.58 -13.58 -8.83
C VAL A 111 -26.51 -12.93 -10.23
N LEU A 112 -25.33 -12.86 -10.84
CA LEU A 112 -25.17 -12.37 -12.21
C LEU A 112 -25.31 -13.54 -13.21
N PRO A 113 -26.38 -13.61 -14.01
CA PRO A 113 -26.39 -14.48 -15.18
C PRO A 113 -25.24 -14.05 -16.11
N THR A 114 -24.52 -15.04 -16.63
CA THR A 114 -23.46 -14.88 -17.63
C THR A 114 -24.07 -14.43 -18.95
N ASP A 115 -24.43 -13.16 -19.05
CA ASP A 115 -24.78 -12.54 -20.32
C ASP A 115 -23.62 -11.65 -20.77
N SER A 116 -23.06 -12.02 -21.92
CA SER A 116 -22.24 -11.25 -22.86
C SER A 116 -20.78 -11.67 -22.94
N ASP A 117 -20.53 -12.50 -23.95
CA ASP A 117 -19.27 -12.59 -24.67
C ASP A 117 -18.67 -11.20 -24.93
N HIS A 118 -17.53 -10.91 -24.32
CA HIS A 118 -16.60 -9.95 -24.89
C HIS A 118 -15.36 -10.73 -25.30
N GLU A 119 -15.31 -11.05 -26.60
CA GLU A 119 -14.06 -11.29 -27.31
C GLU A 119 -13.13 -10.11 -27.01
N VAL A 120 -12.13 -10.35 -26.16
CA VAL A 120 -10.93 -9.52 -26.16
C VAL A 120 -10.14 -9.93 -27.40
N GLU A 121 -10.46 -9.29 -28.53
CA GLU A 121 -9.51 -9.16 -29.63
C GLU A 121 -8.32 -8.36 -29.10
N GLU A 122 -7.18 -9.04 -28.94
CA GLU A 122 -5.88 -8.37 -28.88
C GLU A 122 -5.59 -7.75 -30.25
N GLY A 123 -5.96 -6.48 -30.41
CA GLY A 123 -5.43 -5.60 -31.44
C GLY A 123 -4.37 -4.69 -30.83
N VAL A 124 -3.09 -5.07 -30.94
CA VAL A 124 -1.93 -4.22 -30.62
C VAL A 124 -1.35 -3.68 -31.93
N SER A 125 -1.54 -2.38 -32.17
CA SER A 125 -0.82 -1.47 -33.10
C SER A 125 -1.68 -0.20 -33.24
N ASP A 126 -1.26 1.05 -33.11
CA ASP A 126 0.06 1.69 -33.10
C ASP A 126 -0.07 3.09 -32.47
N ASP A 127 1.07 3.62 -32.04
CA ASP A 127 1.45 5.04 -32.01
C ASP A 127 0.66 6.05 -31.15
N ASP A 128 1.28 6.44 -30.03
CA ASP A 128 1.57 7.86 -29.82
C ASP A 128 2.89 8.02 -29.03
N PRO A 129 3.97 8.51 -29.67
CA PRO A 129 5.26 8.71 -29.03
C PRO A 129 5.23 9.97 -28.15
N ILE A 130 5.90 9.87 -27.01
CA ILE A 130 6.13 10.97 -26.09
C ILE A 130 6.85 12.10 -26.85
N ALA A 131 6.15 13.20 -27.08
CA ALA A 131 6.74 14.47 -27.48
C ALA A 131 7.59 15.03 -26.31
N LEU A 132 8.86 14.66 -26.27
CA LEU A 132 9.87 15.42 -25.55
C LEU A 132 10.37 16.53 -26.48
N MET A 133 9.82 17.71 -26.24
CA MET A 133 10.26 18.99 -26.74
C MET A 133 11.71 19.26 -26.28
N THR A 134 12.68 19.10 -27.19
CA THR A 134 13.97 19.80 -27.11
C THR A 134 14.19 20.52 -28.42
N ASP A 135 13.82 21.80 -28.35
CA ASP A 135 14.24 22.92 -29.18
C ASP A 135 15.77 22.94 -29.37
N LEU A 136 16.22 23.04 -30.63
CA LEU A 136 17.25 23.99 -31.10
C LEU A 136 17.80 23.58 -32.48
N GLY A 137 17.56 24.43 -33.47
CA GLY A 137 18.58 24.82 -34.45
C GLY A 137 18.58 24.08 -35.78
N GLU A 138 17.84 24.63 -36.75
CA GLU A 138 18.06 24.45 -38.19
C GLU A 138 19.49 24.87 -38.56
N ASP A 139 20.19 24.04 -39.33
CA ASP A 139 21.08 24.55 -40.39
C ASP A 139 21.39 23.42 -41.38
N GLY A 140 20.84 23.56 -42.60
CA GLY A 140 20.94 22.53 -43.62
C GLY A 140 20.51 23.02 -44.99
N THR A 141 21.40 23.80 -45.62
CA THR A 141 21.66 23.83 -47.07
C THR A 141 20.47 24.15 -48.00
N ASP A 142 20.45 25.39 -48.51
CA ASP A 142 19.82 25.69 -49.79
C ASP A 142 20.83 25.50 -50.93
N GLU A 143 20.35 24.83 -51.98
CA GLU A 143 21.07 24.43 -53.20
C GLU A 143 21.59 25.61 -54.03
N PRO A 144 22.65 25.41 -54.84
CA PRO A 144 23.17 26.43 -55.74
C PRO A 144 22.35 26.51 -57.04
N SER A 145 21.68 27.64 -57.27
CA SER A 145 21.13 28.01 -58.59
C SER A 145 22.01 29.07 -59.30
N ASN A 146 22.88 28.55 -60.15
CA ASN A 146 23.60 29.13 -61.29
C ASN A 146 23.13 30.51 -61.87
N ARG A 147 24.03 31.51 -61.95
CA ARG A 147 24.08 32.47 -63.09
C ARG A 147 25.35 33.34 -63.12
N THR A 148 26.17 33.07 -64.14
CA THR A 148 26.98 33.94 -65.04
C THR A 148 27.12 35.45 -64.74
N ASP A 149 28.36 35.92 -64.60
CA ASP A 149 29.09 36.79 -65.56
C ASP A 149 30.61 36.57 -65.39
#